data_AF-A0A954WKC0-F1
#
_entry.id   AF-A0A954WKC0-F1
#
_cell.length_a   1.000
_cell.length_b   1.000
_cell.length_c   1.000
_cell.angle_alpha   90.00
_cell.angle_beta   90.00
_cell.angle_gamma   90.00
#
_symmetry.space_group_name_H-M   'P 1'
#
loop_
_entity.id
_entity.type
_entity.pdbx_description
1 polymer ?
#
loop_
_entity_poly.entity_id
_entity_poly.type
_entity_poly.pdbx_seq_one_letter_code
_entity_poly.pdbx_strand_id
1 'polypeptide(L)'
;MSCLATVAILVVVVLVVIHWSAKANERARQGRLYSALARRFSGVYIGGGWTSAPTIRFRYGATQAVVQIYQGAKREHDQTVAISIDWAESELWCEIISPRETIGDSPFRTVQAFETDDPDFNHRFLVRATRVSEGKKLL
;
A
#
# COMPACT_ATOMS: atom_id res chain seq x y z
N MET A 1 42.01 -25.63 10.92
CA MET A 1 40.55 -25.50 10.72
C MET A 1 39.99 -24.10 11.04
N SER A 2 40.83 -23.10 11.32
CA SER A 2 40.43 -21.76 11.76
C SER A 2 40.19 -20.77 10.60
N CYS A 3 41.03 -20.77 9.56
CA CYS A 3 40.90 -19.78 8.47
C CYS A 3 39.63 -19.97 7.62
N LEU A 4 39.23 -21.21 7.37
CA LEU A 4 38.08 -21.52 6.51
C LEU A 4 36.75 -21.12 7.18
N ALA A 5 36.66 -21.30 8.50
CA ALA A 5 35.53 -20.84 9.30
C ALA A 5 35.46 -19.30 9.37
N THR A 6 36.59 -18.61 9.54
CA THR A 6 36.65 -17.14 9.53
C THR A 6 36.19 -16.58 8.18
N VAL A 7 36.66 -17.16 7.07
CA VAL A 7 36.23 -16.75 5.72
C VAL A 7 34.74 -16.98 5.52
N ALA A 8 34.19 -18.12 5.96
CA ALA A 8 32.75 -18.40 5.86
C ALA A 8 31.90 -17.39 6.64
N ILE A 9 32.30 -17.04 7.87
CA ILE A 9 31.61 -16.03 8.69
C ILE A 9 31.64 -14.66 8.00
N LEU A 10 32.79 -14.29 7.44
CA LEU A 10 32.97 -13.00 6.78
C LEU A 10 32.10 -12.89 5.51
N VAL A 11 31.97 -13.98 4.74
CA VAL A 11 31.06 -14.08 3.60
C VAL A 11 29.61 -13.91 4.04
N VAL A 12 29.18 -14.56 5.12
CA VAL A 12 27.81 -14.42 5.64
C VAL A 12 27.54 -12.97 6.06
N VAL A 13 28.46 -12.33 6.77
CA VAL A 13 28.32 -10.92 7.18
C VAL A 13 28.22 -10.00 5.97
N VAL A 14 29.05 -10.19 4.94
CA VAL A 14 29.00 -9.41 3.70
C VAL A 14 27.67 -9.60 2.97
N LEU A 15 27.18 -10.84 2.85
CA LEU A 15 25.89 -11.13 2.22
C LEU A 15 24.72 -10.49 2.98
N VAL A 16 24.76 -10.52 4.32
CA VAL A 16 23.79 -9.82 5.17
C VAL A 16 23.86 -8.32 4.92
N VAL A 17 25.04 -7.71 4.93
CA VAL A 17 25.19 -6.27 4.68
C VAL A 17 24.65 -5.87 3.30
N ILE A 18 24.97 -6.63 2.25
CA ILE A 18 24.47 -6.38 0.88
C ILE A 18 22.95 -6.51 0.81
N HIS A 19 22.37 -7.55 1.42
CA HIS A 19 20.93 -7.76 1.43
C HIS A 19 20.20 -6.63 2.16
N TRP A 20 20.77 -6.15 3.26
CA TRP A 20 20.20 -5.06 4.05
C TRP A 20 20.40 -3.69 3.39
N SER A 21 21.53 -3.44 2.73
CA SER A 21 21.77 -2.19 2.00
C SER A 21 20.84 -2.04 0.80
N ALA A 22 20.54 -3.14 0.10
CA ALA A 22 19.57 -3.13 -1.00
C ALA A 22 18.16 -2.72 -0.50
N LYS A 23 17.69 -3.33 0.60
CA LYS A 23 16.41 -2.97 1.24
C LYS A 23 16.40 -1.53 1.77
N ALA A 24 17.52 -1.04 2.30
CA ALA A 24 17.63 0.34 2.81
C ALA A 24 17.53 1.38 1.68
N ASN A 25 18.17 1.13 0.53
CA ASN A 25 18.09 2.02 -0.63
C ASN A 25 16.68 2.10 -1.21
N GLU A 26 15.97 0.98 -1.26
CA GLU A 26 14.58 0.94 -1.71
C GLU A 26 13.65 1.71 -0.78
N ARG A 27 13.79 1.54 0.54
CA ARG A 27 13.06 2.34 1.55
C ARG A 27 13.39 3.83 1.44
N ALA A 28 14.65 4.19 1.23
CA ALA A 28 15.05 5.59 1.06
C ALA A 28 14.44 6.20 -0.21
N ARG A 29 14.36 5.44 -1.31
CA ARG A 29 13.68 5.86 -2.53
C ARG A 29 12.17 6.04 -2.32
N GLN A 30 11.51 5.07 -1.68
CA GLN A 30 10.09 5.16 -1.33
C GLN A 30 9.82 6.38 -0.42
N GLY A 31 10.66 6.61 0.58
CA GLY A 31 10.53 7.75 1.49
C GLY A 31 10.67 9.10 0.78
N ARG A 32 11.57 9.22 -0.20
CA ARG A 32 11.67 10.43 -1.04
C ARG A 32 10.40 10.69 -1.85
N LEU A 33 9.83 9.64 -2.46
CA LEU A 33 8.57 9.76 -3.21
C LEU A 33 7.41 10.17 -2.31
N TYR A 34 7.29 9.55 -1.14
CA TYR A 34 6.21 9.84 -0.20
C TYR A 34 6.34 11.24 0.42
N SER A 35 7.57 11.67 0.73
CA SER A 35 7.86 13.05 1.15
C SER A 35 7.54 14.08 0.06
N ALA A 36 7.81 13.76 -1.22
CA ALA A 36 7.48 14.64 -2.34
C ALA A 36 5.95 14.75 -2.54
N LEU A 37 5.24 13.63 -2.45
CA LEU A 37 3.77 13.60 -2.51
C LEU A 37 3.14 14.37 -1.36
N ALA A 38 3.62 14.18 -0.13
CA ALA A 38 3.17 14.93 1.04
C ALA A 38 3.34 16.44 0.84
N ARG A 39 4.51 16.88 0.35
CA ARG A 39 4.75 18.30 0.04
C ARG A 39 3.81 18.83 -1.06
N ARG A 40 3.58 18.06 -2.12
CA ARG A 40 2.74 18.48 -3.25
C ARG A 40 1.28 18.71 -2.85
N PHE A 41 0.75 17.88 -1.96
CA PHE A 41 -0.67 17.90 -1.57
C PHE A 41 -0.88 18.42 -0.13
N SER A 42 0.07 19.17 0.42
CA SER A 42 0.01 19.72 1.78
C SER A 42 -0.32 18.66 2.86
N GLY A 43 0.18 17.45 2.66
CA GLY A 43 0.01 16.31 3.54
C GLY A 43 1.17 16.13 4.53
N VAL A 44 1.00 15.18 5.43
CA VAL A 44 1.98 14.76 6.43
C VAL A 44 2.55 13.41 6.04
N TYR A 45 3.87 13.35 5.86
CA TYR A 45 4.60 12.09 5.65
C TYR A 45 5.05 11.50 6.99
N ILE A 46 4.80 10.20 7.17
CA ILE A 46 5.25 9.42 8.32
C ILE A 46 6.22 8.36 7.78
N GLY A 47 7.48 8.45 8.24
CA GLY A 47 8.66 7.73 7.73
C GLY A 47 8.54 6.21 7.62
N GLY A 48 7.66 5.59 8.41
CA GLY A 48 7.75 4.16 8.71
C GLY A 48 8.98 3.85 9.56
N GLY A 49 8.94 2.74 10.28
CA GLY A 49 10.02 2.24 11.13
C GLY A 49 10.44 0.84 10.71
N TRP A 50 11.10 0.13 11.62
CA TRP A 50 11.38 -1.30 11.42
C TRP A 50 10.07 -2.10 11.26
N THR A 51 9.06 -1.79 12.08
CA THR A 51 7.79 -2.52 12.16
C THR A 51 6.63 -1.87 11.41
N SER A 52 6.83 -0.69 10.80
CA SER A 52 5.75 0.05 10.16
C SER A 52 6.12 0.54 8.77
N ALA A 53 5.19 0.40 7.83
CA ALA A 53 5.33 0.92 6.49
C ALA A 53 5.22 2.46 6.48
N PRO A 54 5.86 3.13 5.51
CA PRO A 54 5.67 4.56 5.30
C PRO A 54 4.19 4.86 5.00
N THR A 55 3.72 6.00 5.50
CA THR A 55 2.32 6.44 5.34
C THR A 55 2.29 7.93 4.98
N ILE A 56 1.32 8.34 4.17
CA ILE A 56 1.01 9.75 3.91
C ILE A 56 -0.42 10.01 4.34
N ARG A 57 -0.64 11.15 4.99
CA ARG A 57 -1.98 11.63 5.35
C ARG A 57 -2.23 12.97 4.70
N PHE A 58 -3.37 13.11 4.03
CA PHE A 58 -3.85 14.35 3.45
C PHE A 58 -5.17 14.73 4.10
N ARG A 59 -5.43 16.04 4.17
CA ARG A 59 -6.71 16.55 4.60
C ARG A 59 -7.18 17.60 3.61
N TYR A 60 -8.42 17.47 3.15
CA TYR A 60 -9.07 18.42 2.27
C TYR A 60 -10.43 18.79 2.87
N GLY A 61 -10.50 19.92 3.58
CA GLY A 61 -11.69 20.30 4.34
C GLY A 61 -11.99 19.29 5.46
N ALA A 62 -13.12 18.60 5.34
CA ALA A 62 -13.57 17.53 6.24
C ALA A 62 -13.14 16.12 5.77
N THR A 63 -12.66 15.98 4.53
CA THR A 63 -12.20 14.70 3.98
C THR A 63 -10.76 14.42 4.40
N GLN A 64 -10.49 13.18 4.81
CA GLN A 64 -9.14 12.70 5.06
C GLN A 64 -8.78 11.61 4.04
N ALA A 65 -7.54 11.62 3.57
CA ALA A 65 -7.01 10.56 2.73
C ALA A 65 -5.71 10.02 3.31
N VAL A 66 -5.54 8.71 3.29
CA VAL A 66 -4.38 7.99 3.81
C VAL A 66 -3.83 7.12 2.70
N VAL A 67 -2.55 7.27 2.40
CA VAL A 67 -1.81 6.38 1.49
C VAL A 67 -0.84 5.57 2.31
N GLN A 68 -0.94 4.25 2.22
CA GLN A 68 -0.11 3.32 2.98
C GLN A 68 0.32 2.14 2.11
N ILE A 69 1.46 1.55 2.44
CA ILE A 69 1.88 0.29 1.82
C ILE A 69 1.35 -0.85 2.67
N TYR A 70 0.49 -1.68 2.08
CA TYR A 70 0.03 -2.92 2.66
C TYR A 70 0.93 -4.07 2.19
N GLN A 71 1.34 -4.94 3.11
CA GLN A 71 2.00 -6.20 2.75
C GLN A 71 0.92 -7.28 2.69
N GLY A 72 0.69 -7.84 1.50
CA GLY A 72 -0.33 -8.87 1.31
C GLY A 72 -0.06 -10.12 2.16
N ALA A 73 -1.12 -10.76 2.66
CA ALA A 73 -1.03 -11.92 3.56
C ALA A 73 -0.41 -13.18 2.91
N LYS A 74 -0.36 -13.27 1.57
CA LYS A 74 0.03 -14.49 0.85
C LYS A 74 1.44 -14.49 0.27
N ARG A 75 2.13 -13.34 0.15
CA ARG A 75 3.51 -13.26 -0.35
C ARG A 75 4.27 -12.11 0.30
N GLU A 76 5.43 -12.43 0.88
CA GLU A 76 6.36 -11.48 1.54
C GLU A 76 6.87 -10.36 0.61
N HIS A 77 6.60 -10.46 -0.70
CA HIS A 77 7.04 -9.54 -1.75
C HIS A 77 5.93 -8.78 -2.50
N ASP A 78 4.65 -9.03 -2.21
CA ASP A 78 3.56 -8.21 -2.78
C ASP A 78 3.29 -7.02 -1.85
N GLN A 79 4.02 -5.93 -2.10
CA GLN A 79 3.71 -4.63 -1.54
C GLN A 79 2.65 -3.93 -2.39
N THR A 80 1.50 -3.67 -1.81
CA THR A 80 0.41 -2.93 -2.45
C THR A 80 0.35 -1.53 -1.89
N VAL A 81 0.19 -0.52 -2.75
CA VAL A 81 -0.15 0.83 -2.29
C VAL A 81 -1.66 0.90 -2.13
N ALA A 82 -2.12 1.02 -0.89
CA ALA A 82 -3.52 1.24 -0.55
C ALA A 82 -3.77 2.73 -0.33
N ILE A 83 -4.82 3.25 -0.96
CA ILE A 83 -5.32 4.61 -0.73
C ILE A 83 -6.70 4.48 -0.09
N SER A 84 -6.85 5.01 1.12
CA SER A 84 -8.13 5.10 1.81
C SER A 84 -8.54 6.56 1.87
N ILE A 85 -9.75 6.87 1.44
CA ILE A 85 -10.34 8.19 1.55
C ILE A 85 -11.57 8.05 2.44
N ASP A 86 -11.64 8.88 3.47
CA ASP A 86 -12.74 8.93 4.42
C ASP A 86 -13.43 10.29 4.30
N TRP A 87 -14.70 10.23 3.92
CA TRP A 87 -15.60 11.35 3.76
C TRP A 87 -16.59 11.34 4.93
N ALA A 88 -16.54 12.38 5.77
CA ALA A 88 -17.34 12.48 6.98
C ALA A 88 -18.87 12.38 6.74
N GLU A 89 -19.33 12.66 5.52
CA GLU A 89 -20.76 12.76 5.18
C GLU A 89 -21.29 11.55 4.41
N SER A 90 -20.46 10.54 4.11
CA SER A 90 -20.87 9.38 3.32
C SER A 90 -20.65 8.06 4.06
N GLU A 91 -21.71 7.26 4.15
CA GLU A 91 -21.63 5.86 4.60
C GLU A 91 -21.13 4.90 3.51
N LEU A 92 -20.70 5.43 2.36
CA LEU A 92 -20.22 4.63 1.25
C LEU A 92 -18.84 4.08 1.54
N TRP A 93 -18.70 2.78 1.37
CA TRP A 93 -17.42 2.12 1.29
C TRP A 93 -17.22 1.65 -0.14
N CYS A 94 -16.11 2.03 -0.77
CA CYS A 94 -15.75 1.65 -2.13
C CYS A 94 -14.28 1.21 -2.14
N GLU A 95 -14.01 0.07 -2.76
CA GLU A 95 -12.68 -0.53 -2.89
C GLU A 95 -12.37 -0.71 -4.37
N ILE A 96 -11.17 -0.29 -4.78
CA ILE A 96 -10.61 -0.58 -6.11
C ILE A 96 -9.41 -1.49 -5.86
N ILE A 97 -9.51 -2.72 -6.33
CA ILE A 97 -8.59 -3.80 -5.98
C ILE A 97 -7.93 -4.31 -7.25
N SER A 98 -6.63 -4.63 -7.20
CA SER A 98 -6.01 -5.36 -8.30
C SER A 98 -6.56 -6.79 -8.35
N PRO A 99 -6.90 -7.36 -9.53
CA PRO A 99 -7.41 -8.73 -9.65
C PRO A 99 -6.48 -9.80 -9.06
N ARG A 100 -5.20 -9.46 -8.85
CA ARG A 100 -4.19 -10.34 -8.27
C ARG A 100 -4.21 -10.37 -6.75
N GLU A 101 -4.88 -9.42 -6.10
CA GLU A 101 -4.97 -9.35 -4.65
C GLU A 101 -6.16 -10.13 -4.12
N THR A 102 -5.89 -11.02 -3.17
CA THR A 102 -6.95 -11.61 -2.35
C THR A 102 -7.18 -10.71 -1.14
N ILE A 103 -8.11 -9.78 -1.21
CA ILE A 103 -8.61 -9.08 -0.03
C ILE A 103 -9.69 -9.99 0.58
N GLY A 104 -9.48 -10.40 1.84
CA GLY A 104 -10.46 -11.20 2.56
C GLY A 104 -11.76 -10.41 2.73
N ASP A 105 -12.90 -11.09 2.69
CA ASP A 105 -14.18 -10.45 2.96
C ASP A 105 -14.19 -9.88 4.37
N SER A 106 -14.52 -8.59 4.48
CA SER A 106 -14.72 -7.98 5.80
C SER A 106 -15.98 -8.58 6.43
N PRO A 107 -15.88 -9.23 7.60
CA PRO A 107 -17.04 -9.82 8.25
C PRO A 107 -18.06 -8.77 8.72
N PHE A 108 -17.70 -7.49 8.68
CA PHE A 108 -18.50 -6.38 9.17
C PHE A 108 -19.26 -5.62 8.07
N ARG A 109 -19.03 -5.92 6.78
CA ARG A 109 -19.61 -5.15 5.68
C ARG A 109 -19.98 -6.06 4.50
N THR A 110 -21.22 -5.96 4.06
CA THR A 110 -21.64 -6.56 2.78
C THR A 110 -21.22 -5.63 1.64
N VAL A 111 -20.28 -6.08 0.82
CA VAL A 111 -19.77 -5.35 -0.35
C VAL A 111 -20.06 -6.15 -1.62
N GLN A 112 -20.52 -5.46 -2.66
CA GLN A 112 -20.87 -6.05 -3.94
C GLN A 112 -19.94 -5.54 -5.03
N ALA A 113 -19.47 -6.45 -5.88
CA ALA A 113 -18.66 -6.10 -7.04
C ALA A 113 -19.53 -5.46 -8.13
N PHE A 114 -18.98 -4.50 -8.87
CA PHE A 114 -19.62 -3.92 -10.04
C PHE A 114 -18.60 -3.50 -11.09
N GLU A 115 -19.08 -3.39 -12.33
CA GLU A 115 -18.29 -2.88 -13.45
C GLU A 115 -18.56 -1.38 -13.65
N THR A 116 -17.49 -0.66 -13.99
CA THR A 116 -17.52 0.74 -14.46
C THR A 116 -17.88 0.79 -15.94
N ASP A 117 -18.08 1.99 -16.48
CA ASP A 117 -18.33 2.19 -17.92
C ASP A 117 -17.04 2.09 -18.78
N ASP A 118 -15.87 1.88 -18.15
CA ASP A 118 -14.58 1.73 -18.81
C ASP A 118 -14.12 0.25 -18.81
N PRO A 119 -14.13 -0.42 -19.98
CA PRO A 119 -13.71 -1.82 -20.11
C PRO A 119 -12.22 -2.05 -19.79
N ASP A 120 -11.32 -1.10 -20.08
CA ASP A 120 -9.90 -1.25 -19.73
C ASP A 120 -9.72 -1.21 -18.21
N PHE A 121 -10.46 -0.31 -17.56
CA PHE A 121 -10.48 -0.23 -16.11
C PHE A 121 -10.97 -1.52 -15.48
N ASN A 122 -12.09 -2.08 -15.95
CA ASN A 122 -12.66 -3.33 -15.44
C ASN A 122 -11.76 -4.54 -15.67
N HIS A 123 -10.95 -4.55 -16.73
CA HIS A 123 -9.95 -5.59 -16.94
C HIS A 123 -8.79 -5.50 -15.94
N ARG A 124 -8.45 -4.29 -15.50
CA ARG A 124 -7.30 -4.02 -14.64
C ARG A 124 -7.61 -3.99 -13.16
N PHE A 125 -8.87 -3.75 -12.79
CA PHE A 125 -9.31 -3.54 -11.42
C PHE A 125 -10.67 -4.19 -11.17
N LEU A 126 -10.80 -4.76 -9.97
CA LEU A 126 -12.08 -5.16 -9.40
C LEU A 126 -12.58 -4.02 -8.50
N VAL A 127 -13.79 -3.55 -8.76
CA VAL A 127 -14.42 -2.53 -7.91
C VAL A 127 -15.50 -3.18 -7.04
N ARG A 128 -15.52 -2.84 -5.76
CA ARG A 128 -16.54 -3.29 -4.81
C ARG A 128 -17.09 -2.10 -4.02
N ALA A 129 -18.38 -2.10 -3.73
CA ALA A 129 -18.96 -1.09 -2.84
C ALA A 129 -20.07 -1.65 -1.94
N THR A 130 -20.33 -0.98 -0.82
CA THR A 130 -21.52 -1.24 0.02
C THR A 130 -22.81 -0.80 -0.69
N ARG A 131 -22.76 0.24 -1.53
CA ARG A 131 -23.87 0.72 -2.36
C ARG A 131 -23.39 0.92 -3.80
N VAL A 132 -23.70 -0.02 -4.69
CA VAL A 132 -23.23 -0.01 -6.09
C VAL A 132 -23.63 1.26 -6.84
N SER A 133 -24.85 1.76 -6.64
CA SER A 133 -25.35 2.95 -7.33
C SER A 133 -24.60 4.22 -6.96
N GLU A 134 -24.13 4.34 -5.71
CA GLU A 134 -23.29 5.47 -5.28
C GLU A 134 -21.83 5.26 -5.69
N GLY A 135 -21.32 4.01 -5.61
CA GLY A 135 -19.99 3.66 -6.10
C GLY A 135 -19.79 3.99 -7.58
N LYS A 136 -20.79 3.74 -8.42
CA LYS A 136 -20.79 4.13 -9.84
C LYS A 136 -20.78 5.63 -10.10
N LYS A 137 -21.18 6.46 -9.13
CA LYS A 137 -21.10 7.93 -9.28
C LYS A 137 -19.71 8.48 -8.95
N LEU A 138 -18.90 7.70 -8.23
CA LEU A 138 -17.54 8.09 -7.84
C LEU A 138 -16.47 7.74 -8.89
N LEU A 139 -16.80 6.86 -9.84
CA LEU A 139 -15.92 6.33 -10.86
C LEU A 139 -16.44 6.73 -12.24
#